data_AF-A0A523EII5-F1
#
_entry.id   AF-A0A523EII5-F1
#
_cell.length_a   1.000
_cell.length_b   1.000
_cell.length_c   1.000
_cell.angle_alpha   90.00
_cell.angle_beta   90.00
_cell.angle_gamma   90.00
#
_symmetry.space_group_name_H-M   'P 1'
#
loop_
_entity.id
_entity.type
_entity.pdbx_description
1 polymer ?
#
loop_
_entity_poly.entity_id
_entity_poly.type
_entity_poly.pdbx_seq_one_letter_code
_entity_poly.pdbx_strand_id
1 'polypeptide(L)'
;MLPVFRVRFALLLAALTLAGTALSGAVAPAGELPPAPPGTETVTIFLVRHAEKSKDDPRDPPLTAGGRQRAERLAELLAHEKITHLFSTPLKRTQQTLAPLAGARRLEVTRIMDVDEQIAALLDLPAGSTAVLAGHSNTVPALVAGLGGTV
;
A
#
# COMPACT_ATOMS: atom_id res chain seq x y z
N MET A 1 17.71 -22.88 6.50
CA MET A 1 17.03 -21.94 7.42
C MET A 1 16.02 -21.18 6.58
N LEU A 2 14.73 -21.44 6.74
CA LEU A 2 13.67 -20.76 5.97
C LEU A 2 13.41 -19.38 6.59
N PRO A 3 13.43 -18.29 5.82
CA PRO A 3 13.13 -16.96 6.35
C PRO A 3 11.67 -16.93 6.86
N VAL A 4 11.48 -16.43 8.06
CA VAL A 4 10.16 -16.29 8.69
C VAL A 4 9.47 -15.06 8.07
N PHE A 5 8.53 -15.28 7.17
CA PHE A 5 7.71 -14.23 6.58
C PHE A 5 6.65 -13.76 7.59
N ARG A 6 6.73 -12.50 8.04
CA ARG A 6 5.63 -11.85 8.78
C ARG A 6 5.20 -10.62 8.00
N VAL A 7 4.06 -10.72 7.31
CA VAL A 7 3.44 -9.61 6.58
C VAL A 7 2.67 -8.76 7.59
N ARG A 8 3.08 -7.49 7.79
CA ARG A 8 2.30 -6.52 8.58
C ARG A 8 1.33 -5.81 7.66
N PHE A 9 0.04 -5.89 7.98
CA PHE A 9 -1.04 -5.29 7.19
C PHE A 9 -1.54 -4.01 7.85
N ALA A 10 -1.47 -2.87 7.17
CA ALA A 10 -2.06 -1.61 7.62
C ALA A 10 -3.20 -1.23 6.66
N LEU A 11 -4.44 -1.55 7.05
CA LEU A 11 -5.64 -1.17 6.31
C LEU A 11 -6.05 0.25 6.72
N LEU A 12 -5.75 1.25 5.88
CA LEU A 12 -6.11 2.66 6.13
C LEU A 12 -7.52 2.95 5.60
N LEU A 13 -8.53 2.79 6.46
CA LEU A 13 -9.89 3.25 6.24
C LEU A 13 -9.98 4.75 6.55
N ALA A 14 -10.27 5.57 5.54
CA ALA A 14 -10.61 6.97 5.72
C ALA A 14 -12.09 7.11 6.11
N ALA A 15 -12.36 7.46 7.37
CA ALA A 15 -13.70 7.84 7.82
C ALA A 15 -13.68 9.28 8.36
N LEU A 16 -14.35 10.17 7.62
CA LEU A 16 -14.69 11.53 8.02
C LEU A 16 -16.03 11.49 8.75
N THR A 17 -16.10 11.82 10.04
CA THR A 17 -17.35 12.21 10.69
C THR A 17 -17.14 13.34 11.69
N LEU A 18 -18.01 14.36 11.58
CA LEU A 18 -18.09 15.54 12.43
C LEU A 18 -19.14 15.29 13.53
N ALA A 19 -18.73 15.50 14.78
CA ALA A 19 -19.48 15.89 15.98
C ALA A 19 -20.69 15.06 16.48
N GLY A 20 -20.61 14.68 17.76
CA GLY A 20 -21.75 14.83 18.68
C GLY A 20 -22.08 13.66 19.62
N THR A 21 -21.84 13.89 20.91
CA THR A 21 -22.41 13.23 22.12
C THR A 21 -21.80 11.92 22.61
N ALA A 22 -21.33 12.00 23.86
CA ALA A 22 -20.69 10.94 24.62
C ALA A 22 -21.73 9.96 25.18
N LEU A 23 -21.53 8.66 24.91
CA LEU A 23 -21.99 7.59 25.79
C LEU A 23 -20.83 6.60 25.96
N SER A 24 -20.47 6.41 27.23
CA SER A 24 -19.45 5.48 27.70
C SER A 24 -19.83 4.04 27.33
N GLY A 25 -19.12 3.47 26.38
CA GLY A 25 -19.07 2.04 26.09
C GLY A 25 -17.61 1.67 25.89
N ALA A 26 -17.09 0.73 26.69
CA ALA A 26 -15.70 0.30 26.66
C ALA A 26 -15.29 -0.14 25.25
N VAL A 27 -14.52 0.71 24.57
CA VAL A 27 -13.77 0.32 23.38
C VAL A 27 -12.66 -0.59 23.88
N ALA A 28 -12.80 -1.89 23.61
CA ALA A 28 -11.68 -2.81 23.73
C ALA A 28 -10.51 -2.23 22.89
N PRO A 29 -9.29 -2.09 23.44
CA PRO A 29 -8.19 -1.63 22.64
C PRO A 29 -8.01 -2.62 21.50
N ALA A 30 -8.10 -2.14 20.25
CA ALA A 30 -7.64 -2.88 19.10
C ALA A 30 -6.22 -3.35 19.44
N GLY A 31 -6.05 -4.68 19.57
CA GLY A 31 -4.85 -5.27 20.12
C GLY A 31 -3.61 -4.74 19.41
N GLU A 32 -2.84 -3.91 20.10
CA GLU A 32 -1.49 -3.56 19.71
C GLU A 32 -0.72 -4.88 19.65
N LEU A 33 -0.41 -5.35 18.44
CA LEU A 33 0.42 -6.53 18.26
C LEU A 33 1.76 -6.27 18.96
N PRO A 34 2.24 -7.20 19.81
CA PRO A 34 3.44 -6.99 20.61
C PRO A 34 4.63 -6.64 19.70
N PRO A 35 5.54 -5.77 20.16
CA PRO A 35 6.74 -5.43 19.42
C PRO A 35 7.50 -6.71 19.07
N ALA A 36 7.88 -6.84 17.80
CA ALA A 36 8.64 -7.99 17.34
C ALA A 36 9.98 -8.07 18.09
N PRO A 37 10.46 -9.27 18.46
CA PRO A 37 11.75 -9.43 19.10
C PRO A 37 12.88 -8.92 18.17
N PRO A 38 13.94 -8.31 18.72
CA PRO A 38 15.07 -7.83 17.92
C PRO A 38 15.77 -8.99 17.21
N GLY A 39 16.00 -8.86 15.90
CA GLY A 39 16.75 -9.83 15.09
C GLY A 39 15.96 -10.61 14.04
N THR A 40 14.66 -10.37 13.89
CA THR A 40 13.88 -10.87 12.73
C THR A 40 13.54 -9.71 11.80
N GLU A 41 14.40 -9.47 10.81
CA GLU A 41 14.15 -8.48 9.76
C GLU A 41 12.92 -8.94 8.94
N THR A 42 11.77 -8.30 9.13
CA THR A 42 10.52 -8.61 8.42
C THR A 42 10.42 -7.79 7.13
N VAL A 43 9.73 -8.31 6.12
CA VAL A 43 9.33 -7.52 4.95
C VAL A 43 8.02 -6.80 5.26
N THR A 44 7.99 -5.48 5.07
CA THR A 44 6.78 -4.66 5.21
C THR A 44 6.23 -4.31 3.84
N ILE A 45 4.93 -4.50 3.63
CA ILE A 45 4.28 -4.28 2.32
C ILE A 45 3.07 -3.36 2.52
N PHE A 46 3.11 -2.18 1.89
CA PHE A 46 1.98 -1.28 1.78
C PHE A 46 1.24 -1.54 0.47
N LEU A 47 0.03 -2.09 0.55
CA LEU A 47 -0.83 -2.25 -0.61
C LEU A 47 -1.81 -1.09 -0.69
N VAL A 48 -1.81 -0.40 -1.83
CA VAL A 48 -2.71 0.73 -2.07
C VAL A 48 -3.49 0.51 -3.35
N ARG A 49 -4.76 0.92 -3.35
CA ARG A 49 -5.51 1.08 -4.60
C ARG A 49 -5.08 2.39 -5.27
N HIS A 50 -5.09 2.42 -6.60
CA HIS A 50 -4.89 3.67 -7.34
C HIS A 50 -5.82 4.80 -6.86
N ALA A 51 -5.31 6.03 -6.90
CA ALA A 51 -6.11 7.22 -6.64
C ALA A 51 -7.12 7.51 -7.79
N GLU A 52 -7.94 8.53 -7.64
CA GLU A 52 -9.15 8.75 -8.41
C GLU A 52 -8.82 9.12 -9.83
N LYS A 53 -9.24 8.23 -10.74
CA LYS A 53 -9.01 8.34 -12.17
C LYS A 53 -10.02 9.30 -12.83
N SER A 54 -9.57 10.00 -13.85
CA SER A 54 -10.40 10.82 -14.72
C SER A 54 -11.26 9.95 -15.65
N LYS A 55 -12.10 10.62 -16.45
CA LYS A 55 -12.87 10.02 -17.55
C LYS A 55 -12.34 10.42 -18.94
N ASP A 56 -11.25 11.20 -18.99
CA ASP A 56 -10.73 11.80 -20.23
C ASP A 56 -10.17 10.76 -21.22
N ASP A 57 -9.67 9.62 -20.73
CA ASP A 57 -9.20 8.51 -21.54
C ASP A 57 -9.95 7.23 -21.12
N PRO A 58 -10.80 6.65 -22.00
CA PRO A 58 -11.61 5.49 -21.67
C PRO A 58 -10.80 4.20 -21.55
N ARG A 59 -9.58 4.15 -22.10
CA ARG A 59 -8.72 2.95 -22.10
C ARG A 59 -7.75 2.97 -20.94
N ASP A 60 -7.04 4.07 -20.76
CA ASP A 60 -6.08 4.24 -19.67
C ASP A 60 -6.19 5.63 -19.04
N PRO A 61 -7.24 5.86 -18.22
CA PRO A 61 -7.50 7.15 -17.63
C PRO A 61 -6.38 7.57 -16.68
N PRO A 62 -5.86 8.81 -16.79
CA PRO A 62 -4.95 9.38 -15.80
C PRO A 62 -5.70 9.71 -14.51
N LEU A 63 -4.98 10.16 -13.49
CA LEU A 63 -5.57 10.69 -12.26
C LEU A 63 -6.25 12.05 -12.50
N THR A 64 -7.38 12.25 -11.82
CA THR A 64 -8.01 13.56 -11.62
C THR A 64 -7.09 14.49 -10.82
N ALA A 65 -7.43 15.79 -10.75
CA ALA A 65 -6.73 16.73 -9.85
C ALA A 65 -6.75 16.25 -8.39
N GLY A 66 -7.91 15.82 -7.88
CA GLY A 66 -8.01 15.26 -6.53
C GLY A 66 -7.24 13.95 -6.36
N GLY A 67 -7.17 13.11 -7.39
CA GLY A 67 -6.35 11.91 -7.40
C GLY A 67 -4.86 12.21 -7.27
N ARG A 68 -4.37 13.26 -7.95
CA ARG A 68 -2.98 13.73 -7.83
C ARG A 68 -2.67 14.26 -6.42
N GLN A 69 -3.56 15.05 -5.83
CA GLN A 69 -3.41 15.51 -4.44
C GLN A 69 -3.35 14.34 -3.45
N ARG A 70 -4.14 13.28 -3.67
CA ARG A 70 -4.04 12.06 -2.84
C ARG A 70 -2.74 11.28 -3.04
N ALA A 71 -2.20 11.26 -4.27
CA ALA A 71 -0.89 10.68 -4.54
C ALA A 71 0.22 11.45 -3.80
N GLU A 72 0.15 12.78 -3.76
CA GLU A 72 1.06 13.62 -2.97
C GLU A 72 0.93 13.32 -1.47
N ARG A 73 -0.31 13.25 -0.95
CA ARG A 73 -0.56 12.89 0.44
C ARG A 73 -0.08 11.48 0.80
N LEU A 74 -0.15 10.52 -0.11
CA LEU A 74 0.43 9.20 0.10
C LEU A 74 1.95 9.29 0.31
N ALA A 75 2.63 10.12 -0.46
CA ALA A 75 4.06 10.35 -0.30
C ALA A 75 4.39 11.04 1.04
N GLU A 76 3.57 12.00 1.47
CA GLU A 76 3.66 12.64 2.80
C GLU A 76 3.46 11.64 3.94
N LEU A 77 2.43 10.78 3.84
CA LEU A 77 2.12 9.77 4.85
C LEU A 77 3.26 8.77 5.04
N LEU A 78 3.93 8.41 3.94
CA LEU A 78 5.06 7.47 3.96
C LEU A 78 6.43 8.18 4.03
N ALA A 79 6.46 9.48 4.39
CA ALA A 79 7.67 10.30 4.41
C ALA A 79 8.71 9.86 5.46
N HIS A 80 8.31 9.12 6.48
CA HIS A 80 9.21 8.58 7.50
C HIS A 80 9.55 7.10 7.31
N GLU A 81 8.88 6.43 6.39
CA GLU A 81 9.13 5.02 6.08
C GLU A 81 10.35 4.87 5.15
N LYS A 82 11.21 3.89 5.45
CA LYS A 82 12.37 3.56 4.60
C LYS A 82 11.93 2.68 3.44
N ILE A 83 11.19 3.26 2.50
CA ILE A 83 10.74 2.57 1.29
C ILE A 83 11.95 2.15 0.47
N THR A 84 12.02 0.86 0.12
CA THR A 84 13.09 0.27 -0.68
C THR A 84 12.62 -0.18 -2.06
N HIS A 85 11.33 -0.50 -2.22
CA HIS A 85 10.78 -1.00 -3.48
C HIS A 85 9.42 -0.40 -3.80
N LEU A 86 9.16 -0.14 -5.08
CA LEU A 86 7.88 0.35 -5.58
C LEU A 86 7.39 -0.54 -6.72
N PHE A 87 6.14 -0.98 -6.64
CA PHE A 87 5.49 -1.83 -7.63
C PHE A 87 4.16 -1.23 -8.08
N SER A 88 3.78 -1.45 -9.33
CA SER A 88 2.43 -1.11 -9.79
C SER A 88 2.08 -1.84 -11.08
N THR A 89 0.81 -1.79 -11.48
CA THR A 89 0.47 -2.16 -12.85
C THR A 89 0.97 -1.12 -13.86
N PRO A 90 1.15 -1.47 -15.14
CA PRO A 90 1.56 -0.53 -16.19
C PRO A 90 0.60 0.64 -16.45
N LEU A 91 -0.61 0.63 -15.88
CA LEU A 91 -1.66 1.62 -16.16
C LEU A 91 -1.35 2.98 -15.54
N LYS A 92 -1.65 4.08 -16.26
CA LYS A 92 -1.34 5.46 -15.85
C LYS A 92 -1.77 5.76 -14.42
N ARG A 93 -2.98 5.37 -14.04
CA ARG A 93 -3.52 5.66 -12.70
C ARG A 93 -2.69 5.06 -11.57
N THR A 94 -2.17 3.84 -11.71
CA THR A 94 -1.32 3.21 -10.67
C THR A 94 0.07 3.82 -10.66
N GLN A 95 0.65 4.07 -11.84
CA GLN A 95 1.94 4.76 -11.99
C GLN A 95 1.92 6.15 -11.35
N GLN A 96 0.89 6.95 -11.69
CA GLN A 96 0.73 8.32 -11.18
C GLN A 96 0.39 8.37 -9.69
N THR A 97 -0.19 7.31 -9.12
CA THR A 97 -0.42 7.22 -7.68
C THR A 97 0.90 7.11 -6.91
N LEU A 98 1.90 6.42 -7.47
CA LEU A 98 3.22 6.28 -6.85
C LEU A 98 4.24 7.33 -7.29
N ALA A 99 3.99 8.06 -8.38
CA ALA A 99 4.95 9.01 -8.95
C ALA A 99 5.51 10.03 -7.94
N PRO A 100 4.71 10.67 -7.05
CA PRO A 100 5.25 11.58 -6.04
C PRO A 100 6.19 10.88 -5.05
N LEU A 101 5.83 9.67 -4.60
CA LEU A 101 6.66 8.88 -3.69
C LEU A 101 7.95 8.41 -4.37
N ALA A 102 7.85 7.93 -5.62
CA ALA A 102 9.00 7.55 -6.45
C ALA A 102 9.99 8.71 -6.60
N GLY A 103 9.50 9.91 -6.90
CA GLY A 103 10.32 11.11 -7.00
C GLY A 103 10.98 11.50 -5.67
N ALA A 104 10.21 11.49 -4.58
CA ALA A 104 10.72 11.83 -3.24
C ALA A 104 11.80 10.84 -2.75
N ARG A 105 11.69 9.56 -3.13
CA ARG A 105 12.63 8.50 -2.75
C ARG A 105 13.72 8.21 -3.77
N ARG A 106 13.63 8.81 -4.97
CA ARG A 106 14.50 8.50 -6.12
C ARG A 106 14.52 7.00 -6.44
N LEU A 107 13.35 6.37 -6.41
CA LEU A 107 13.16 4.96 -6.71
C LEU A 107 12.43 4.81 -8.03
N GLU A 108 12.83 3.78 -8.78
CA GLU A 108 12.10 3.32 -9.95
C GLU A 108 10.87 2.52 -9.53
N VAL A 109 9.84 2.54 -10.38
CA VAL A 109 8.62 1.77 -10.17
C VAL A 109 8.63 0.54 -11.07
N THR A 110 8.74 -0.65 -10.46
CA THR A 110 8.65 -1.92 -11.17
C THR A 110 7.21 -2.16 -11.62
N ARG A 111 7.02 -2.48 -12.91
CA ARG A 111 5.71 -2.61 -13.53
C ARG A 111 5.37 -4.07 -13.76
N ILE A 112 4.34 -4.57 -13.09
CA ILE A 112 3.91 -5.97 -13.18
C ILE A 112 2.38 -5.96 -13.35
N MET A 113 1.87 -6.62 -14.39
CA MET A 113 0.42 -6.66 -14.64
C MET A 113 -0.26 -7.78 -13.86
N ASP A 114 0.36 -8.96 -13.87
CA ASP A 114 -0.20 -10.18 -13.30
C ASP A 114 -0.13 -10.17 -11.77
N VAL A 115 -1.17 -10.67 -11.11
CA VAL A 115 -1.27 -10.66 -9.64
C VAL A 115 -0.38 -11.73 -9.02
N ASP A 116 -0.25 -12.89 -9.64
CA ASP A 116 0.58 -13.97 -9.11
C ASP A 116 2.07 -13.60 -9.23
N GLU A 117 2.45 -12.95 -10.34
CA GLU A 117 3.79 -12.36 -10.48
C GLU A 117 4.06 -11.25 -9.45
N GLN A 118 3.07 -10.41 -9.13
CA GLN A 118 3.20 -9.40 -8.07
C GLN A 118 3.41 -10.05 -6.71
N ILE A 119 2.66 -11.11 -6.39
CA ILE A 119 2.81 -11.87 -5.13
C ILE A 119 4.20 -12.48 -5.07
N ALA A 120 4.64 -13.17 -6.13
CA ALA A 120 5.96 -13.78 -6.20
C ALA A 120 7.07 -12.74 -5.98
N ALA A 121 6.99 -11.58 -6.65
CA ALA A 121 7.96 -10.50 -6.50
C ALA A 121 8.00 -9.94 -5.08
N LEU A 122 6.85 -9.82 -4.41
CA LEU A 122 6.77 -9.35 -3.03
C LEU A 122 7.30 -10.37 -2.01
N LEU A 123 7.08 -11.67 -2.25
CA LEU A 123 7.59 -12.76 -1.41
C LEU A 123 9.09 -12.99 -1.58
N ASP A 124 9.67 -12.66 -2.74
CA ASP A 124 11.10 -12.75 -2.99
C ASP A 124 11.92 -11.59 -2.40
N LEU A 125 11.25 -10.58 -1.83
CA LEU A 125 11.94 -9.41 -1.29
C LEU A 125 12.89 -9.78 -0.14
N PRO A 126 14.10 -9.18 -0.10
CA PRO A 126 15.03 -9.38 1.01
C PRO A 126 14.43 -8.97 2.35
N ALA A 127 14.80 -9.67 3.41
CA ALA A 127 14.49 -9.31 4.79
C ALA A 127 14.83 -7.83 5.08
N GLY A 128 13.94 -7.12 5.78
CA GLY A 128 14.09 -5.68 6.06
C GLY A 128 13.61 -4.76 4.93
N SER A 129 13.14 -5.33 3.81
CA SER A 129 12.55 -4.54 2.72
C SER A 129 11.22 -3.91 3.14
N THR A 130 10.98 -2.70 2.64
CA THR A 130 9.69 -2.02 2.73
C THR A 130 9.22 -1.68 1.33
N ALA A 131 8.14 -2.30 0.89
CA ALA A 131 7.60 -2.15 -0.45
C ALA A 131 6.25 -1.43 -0.46
N VAL A 132 5.98 -0.66 -1.51
CA VAL A 132 4.65 -0.11 -1.78
C VAL A 132 4.17 -0.61 -3.14
N LEU A 133 2.97 -1.18 -3.20
CA LEU A 133 2.36 -1.64 -4.44
C LEU A 133 1.03 -0.92 -4.71
N ALA A 134 0.92 -0.24 -5.85
CA ALA A 134 -0.32 0.36 -6.32
C ALA A 134 -1.08 -0.57 -7.29
N GLY A 135 -2.23 -1.06 -6.84
CA GLY A 135 -3.12 -1.96 -7.57
C GLY A 135 -4.51 -1.36 -7.85
N HIS A 136 -5.47 -2.25 -8.10
CA HIS A 136 -6.85 -1.92 -8.47
C HIS A 136 -7.83 -2.44 -7.41
N SER A 137 -9.09 -2.03 -7.50
CA SER A 137 -10.13 -2.48 -6.55
C SER A 137 -10.29 -4.00 -6.48
N ASN A 138 -10.02 -4.69 -7.59
CA ASN A 138 -10.11 -6.15 -7.69
C ASN A 138 -8.78 -6.85 -7.38
N THR A 139 -7.63 -6.22 -7.65
CA THR A 139 -6.32 -6.85 -7.42
C THR A 139 -5.81 -6.66 -6.00
N VAL A 140 -6.11 -5.53 -5.35
CA VAL A 140 -5.66 -5.30 -3.97
C VAL A 140 -6.17 -6.40 -3.03
N PRO A 141 -7.48 -6.72 -2.97
CA PRO A 141 -7.99 -7.85 -2.18
C PRO A 141 -7.28 -9.18 -2.47
N ALA A 142 -7.03 -9.49 -3.75
CA ALA A 142 -6.35 -10.71 -4.16
C ALA A 142 -4.89 -10.75 -3.66
N LEU A 143 -4.17 -9.63 -3.73
CA LEU A 143 -2.83 -9.50 -3.18
C LEU A 143 -2.82 -9.71 -1.66
N VAL A 144 -3.79 -9.16 -0.93
CA VAL A 144 -3.89 -9.38 0.52
C VAL A 144 -4.05 -10.87 0.82
N ALA A 145 -4.99 -11.53 0.14
CA ALA A 145 -5.25 -12.95 0.32
C ALA A 145 -4.02 -13.81 -0.03
N GLY A 146 -3.37 -13.53 -1.16
CA GLY A 146 -2.17 -14.25 -1.61
C GLY A 146 -0.96 -14.08 -0.69
N LEU A 147 -0.89 -12.97 0.05
CA LEU A 147 0.12 -12.72 1.08
C LEU A 147 -0.28 -13.25 2.47
N GLY A 148 -1.40 -13.98 2.58
CA GLY A 148 -1.87 -14.62 3.81
C GLY A 148 -2.72 -13.72 4.72
N GLY A 149 -3.20 -12.58 4.22
CA GLY A 149 -4.11 -11.69 4.94
C GLY A 149 -5.60 -11.91 4.59
N THR A 150 -6.46 -11.13 5.24
CA THR A 150 -7.90 -11.07 4.99
C THR A 150 -8.38 -9.61 4.88
N VAL A 151 -9.43 -9.35 4.10
CA VAL A 151 -10.01 -8.02 3.84
C VAL A 151 -11.51 -7.98 4.07
#